data_AF-A0A9W6FD98-F1
#
_entry.id   AF-A0A9W6FD98-F1
#
_cell.length_a   1.000
_cell.length_b   1.000
_cell.length_c   1.000
_cell.angle_alpha   90.00
_cell.angle_beta   90.00
_cell.angle_gamma   90.00
#
_symmetry.space_group_name_H-M   'P 1'
#
loop_
_entity.id
_entity.type
_entity.pdbx_description
1 polymer ?
#
loop_
_entity_poly.entity_id
_entity_poly.type
_entity_poly.pdbx_seq_one_letter_code
_entity_poly.pdbx_strand_id
1 'polypeptide(L)' 'MRAKIKSEKEKAKGVKHMKGYVTDKGYMGLVEGRYILFASEREYYDYMED' A
#
# COMPACT_ATOMS: atom_id res chain seq x y z
N MET A 1 29.59 2.10 -28.98
CA MET A 1 29.25 2.89 -27.77
C MET A 1 28.02 2.25 -27.12
N ARG A 2 28.16 1.62 -25.94
CA ARG A 2 27.05 1.02 -25.18
C ARG A 2 26.52 2.06 -24.19
N ALA A 3 25.29 2.51 -24.36
CA ALA A 3 24.52 3.15 -23.32
C ALA A 3 23.07 2.68 -23.50
N LYS A 4 22.69 1.56 -22.87
CA LYS A 4 21.84 1.56 -21.67
C LYS A 4 20.64 2.51 -21.81
N ILE A 5 19.77 2.26 -22.79
CA ILE A 5 18.35 2.63 -22.66
C ILE A 5 17.72 1.55 -21.79
N LYS A 6 18.06 1.57 -20.49
CA LYS A 6 17.33 0.84 -19.44
C LYS A 6 16.30 1.83 -18.92
N SER A 7 15.12 1.86 -19.54
CA SER A 7 13.96 2.52 -18.91
C SER A 7 12.61 1.97 -19.37
N GLU A 8 12.57 0.76 -19.92
CA GLU A 8 11.32 0.03 -20.14
C GLU A 8 10.84 -0.71 -18.87
N LYS A 9 11.05 -0.13 -17.68
CA LYS A 9 10.65 -0.71 -16.39
C LYS A 9 9.63 0.13 -15.60
N GLU A 10 8.99 1.10 -16.25
CA GLU A 10 7.95 1.95 -15.65
C GLU A 10 6.57 1.81 -16.30
N LYS A 11 6.36 0.83 -17.19
CA LYS A 11 5.07 0.63 -17.89
C LYS A 11 4.22 -0.54 -17.38
N ALA A 12 4.39 -0.95 -16.13
CA ALA A 12 3.51 -1.95 -15.51
C ALA A 12 3.55 -1.86 -13.99
N LYS A 13 2.90 -0.85 -13.42
CA LYS A 13 2.42 -0.94 -12.02
C LYS A 13 0.96 -0.56 -12.04
N GLY A 14 0.16 -1.50 -12.55
CA GLY A 14 -1.29 -1.49 -12.34
C GLY A 14 -1.57 -1.15 -10.90
N VAL A 15 -2.56 -0.28 -10.69
CA VAL A 15 -3.07 0.24 -9.41
C VAL A 15 -2.68 -0.71 -8.29
N LYS A 16 -1.51 -0.48 -7.67
CA LYS A 16 -1.18 -1.13 -6.41
C LYS A 16 -2.30 -0.65 -5.53
N HIS A 17 -3.26 -1.52 -5.20
CA HIS A 17 -4.27 -1.24 -4.20
C HIS A 17 -3.49 -0.61 -3.06
N MET A 18 -3.70 0.69 -2.83
CA MET A 18 -2.97 1.39 -1.78
C MET A 18 -3.48 0.76 -0.49
N LYS A 19 -2.71 -0.21 0.01
CA LYS A 19 -2.85 -0.71 1.37
C LYS A 19 -2.52 0.46 2.30
N GLY A 20 -3.09 0.45 3.50
CA GLY A 20 -2.93 1.51 4.49
C GLY A 20 -1.50 1.96 4.77
N TYR A 21 -1.34 2.94 5.67
CA TYR A 21 -0.03 3.51 5.99
C TYR A 21 0.19 3.66 7.50
N VAL A 22 1.46 3.58 7.92
CA VAL A 22 1.85 3.77 9.33
C VAL A 22 1.86 5.26 9.68
N THR A 23 1.42 5.57 10.89
CA THR A 23 1.45 6.90 11.53
C THR A 23 2.03 6.76 12.94
N ASP A 24 2.36 7.88 13.57
CA ASP A 24 2.84 7.90 14.97
C ASP A 24 1.82 7.28 15.97
N LYS A 25 0.56 7.15 15.57
CA LYS A 25 -0.54 6.65 16.40
C LYS A 25 -0.96 5.21 16.08
N GLY A 26 -0.42 4.59 15.03
CA GLY A 26 -0.86 3.27 14.56
C GLY A 26 -0.90 3.17 13.04
N TYR A 27 -1.72 2.27 12.50
CA TYR A 27 -1.83 1.99 11.07
C TYR A 27 -3.18 2.46 10.51
N MET A 28 -3.15 3.34 9.51
CA MET A 28 -4.34 3.83 8.80
C MET A 28 -4.73 2.87 7.68
N GLY A 29 -5.60 1.91 7.96
CA GLY A 29 -6.15 0.94 7.00
C GLY A 29 -7.25 1.53 6.12
N LEU A 30 -7.38 1.07 4.87
CA LEU A 30 -8.44 1.51 3.96
C LEU A 30 -9.60 0.50 3.97
N VAL A 31 -10.74 0.90 4.51
CA VAL A 31 -11.95 0.08 4.66
C VAL A 31 -13.11 0.82 3.99
N GLU A 32 -13.77 0.17 3.02
CA GLU A 32 -14.91 0.75 2.27
C GLU A 32 -14.64 2.17 1.72
N GLY A 33 -13.42 2.43 1.24
CA GLY A 33 -13.04 3.74 0.69
C GLY A 33 -12.75 4.82 1.73
N ARG A 34 -12.69 4.48 3.02
CA ARG A 34 -12.35 5.39 4.13
C ARG A 34 -11.14 4.89 4.90
N TYR A 35 -10.32 5.81 5.39
CA TYR A 35 -9.19 5.46 6.24
C TYR A 35 -9.63 5.35 7.71
N ILE A 36 -9.35 4.20 8.33
CA ILE A 36 -9.65 3.88 9.73
C ILE A 36 -8.32 3.60 10.44
N LEU A 37 -8.18 4.10 11.68
CA LEU A 37 -6.99 3.89 12.49
C LEU A 37 -7.07 2.57 13.26
N PHE A 38 -6.08 1.71 13.05
CA PHE A 38 -5.83 0.47 13.78
C PHE A 38 -4.59 0.63 14.66
N ALA A 39 -4.42 -0.17 15.71
CA ALA A 39 -3.21 -0.08 16.54
C ALA A 39 -1.97 -0.60 15.79
N SER A 40 -2.17 -1.53 14.83
CA SER A 40 -1.09 -2.06 13.99
C SER A 40 -1.58 -2.48 12.60
N GLU A 41 -0.63 -2.71 11.68
CA GLU A 41 -0.94 -3.28 10.36
C GLU A 41 -1.59 -4.67 10.48
N ARG A 42 -1.21 -5.45 11.50
CA ARG A 42 -1.78 -6.78 11.75
C ARG A 42 -3.27 -6.71 12.06
N GLU A 43 -3.68 -5.80 12.95
CA GLU A 43 -5.10 -5.61 13.28
C GLU A 43 -5.93 -5.21 12.07
N TYR A 44 -5.36 -4.44 11.13
CA TYR A 44 -6.03 -4.13 9.87
C TYR A 44 -6.24 -5.38 9.01
N TYR A 45 -5.26 -6.27 8.91
CA TYR A 45 -5.42 -7.52 8.16
C TYR A 45 -6.39 -8.48 8.85
N ASP A 46 -6.28 -8.65 10.16
CA ASP A 46 -7.22 -9.47 10.94
C ASP A 46 -8.66 -8.96 10.74
N TYR A 47 -8.88 -7.63 10.69
CA TYR A 47 -10.18 -7.01 10.40
C TYR A 47 -10.69 -7.23 8.96
N MET A 48 -9.80 -7.32 7.96
CA MET A 48 -10.17 -7.50 6.54
C MET A 48 -10.37 -8.96 6.15
N GLU A 49 -9.91 -9.91 6.98
CA GLU A 49 -10.08 -11.35 6.79
C GLU A 49 -11.41 -11.88 7.34
N ASP A 50 -12.12 -11.09 8.15
CA ASP A 50 -13.51 -11.33 8.62
C ASP A 50 -14.56 -10.79 7.63
#